data_AF-A0A6N9R8R3-F1
#
_entry.id   AF-A0A6N9R8R3-F1
#
_cell.length_a   1.000
_cell.length_b   1.000
_cell.length_c   1.000
_cell.angle_alpha   90.00
_cell.angle_beta   90.00
_cell.angle_gamma   90.00
#
_symmetry.space_group_name_H-M   'P 1'
#
loop_
_entity.id
_entity.type
_entity.pdbx_description
1 polymer ?
#
loop_
_entity_poly.entity_id
_entity_poly.type
_entity_poly.pdbx_seq_one_letter_code
_entity_poly.pdbx_strand_id
1 'polypeptide(L)' 'MNLHRMLQERAAERRPLKVGLIGAGKFGSMYLAQAKHTPGIHVTGIADLAPDRAKAS' A
#
# COMPACT_ATOMS: atom_id res chain seq x y z
N MET A 1 -5.33 -20.32 -4.98
CA MET A 1 -4.48 -19.38 -4.20
C MET A 1 -5.34 -18.69 -3.15
N ASN A 2 -4.96 -18.68 -1.86
CA ASN A 2 -5.79 -18.21 -0.73
C ASN A 2 -5.42 -16.81 -0.20
N LEU A 3 -4.47 -16.11 -0.84
CA LEU A 3 -3.90 -14.85 -0.35
C LEU A 3 -4.93 -13.73 -0.17
N HIS A 4 -5.89 -13.61 -1.09
CA HIS A 4 -6.97 -12.62 -0.96
C HIS A 4 -7.80 -12.85 0.31
N ARG A 5 -8.19 -14.10 0.58
CA ARG A 5 -8.93 -14.47 1.79
C ARG A 5 -8.12 -14.16 3.05
N MET A 6 -6.84 -14.50 3.07
CA MET A 6 -5.95 -14.24 4.21
C MET A 6 -5.78 -12.73 4.48
N LEU A 7 -5.77 -11.89 3.45
CA LEU A 7 -5.75 -10.42 3.59
C LEU A 7 -7.05 -9.89 4.19
N GLN A 8 -8.20 -10.42 3.78
CA GLN A 8 -9.49 -10.06 4.37
C GLN A 8 -9.57 -10.43 5.86
N GLU A 9 -9.04 -11.59 6.24
CA GLU A 9 -8.95 -12.02 7.65
C GLU A 9 -8.08 -11.05 8.47
N ARG A 10 -6.92 -10.66 7.94
CA ARG A 10 -6.05 -9.64 8.57
C ARG A 10 -6.78 -8.31 8.75
N ALA A 11 -7.58 -7.90 7.78
CA ALA A 11 -8.37 -6.68 7.84
C ALA A 11 -9.45 -6.78 8.94
N ALA A 12 -10.18 -7.90 9.00
CA ALA A 12 -11.22 -8.16 9.99
C ALA A 12 -10.64 -8.20 11.42
N GLU A 13 -9.46 -8.78 11.60
CA GLU A 13 -8.72 -8.81 12.87
C GLU A 13 -8.08 -7.46 13.25
N ARG A 14 -8.25 -6.42 12.43
CA ARG A 14 -7.58 -5.11 12.57
C ARG A 14 -6.05 -5.23 12.67
N ARG A 15 -5.47 -6.24 12.01
CA ARG A 15 -4.03 -6.53 12.00
C ARG A 15 -3.49 -6.52 10.56
N PRO A 16 -3.63 -5.39 9.83
CA PRO A 16 -3.22 -5.30 8.43
C PRO A 16 -1.71 -5.44 8.27
N LEU A 17 -1.28 -5.80 7.07
CA LEU A 17 0.11 -5.73 6.67
C LEU A 17 0.52 -4.25 6.55
N LYS A 18 1.59 -3.88 7.24
CA LYS A 18 2.18 -2.54 7.17
C LYS A 18 3.22 -2.53 6.06
N VAL A 19 3.06 -1.65 5.09
CA VAL A 19 3.90 -1.57 3.90
C VAL A 19 4.62 -0.22 3.86
N GLY A 20 5.95 -0.27 3.75
CA GLY A 20 6.76 0.88 3.37
C GLY A 20 7.02 0.86 1.87
N LEU A 21 6.80 1.98 1.20
CA LEU A 21 7.09 2.15 -0.22
C LEU A 21 8.31 3.05 -0.41
N ILE A 22 9.29 2.61 -1.19
CA ILE A 22 10.46 3.41 -1.58
C ILE A 22 10.36 3.67 -3.09
N GLY A 23 10.11 4.93 -3.44
CA GLY A 23 9.85 5.39 -4.79
C GLY A 23 8.36 5.39 -5.16
N ALA A 24 7.81 6.59 -5.38
CA ALA A 24 6.48 6.87 -5.91
C ALA A 24 6.55 7.34 -7.38
N GLY A 25 7.44 6.73 -8.16
CA GLY A 25 7.42 6.83 -9.63
C GLY A 25 6.33 5.95 -10.24
N LYS A 26 6.39 5.69 -11.55
CA LYS A 26 5.36 4.95 -12.31
C LYS A 26 4.81 3.70 -11.60
N PHE A 27 5.68 2.80 -11.15
CA PHE A 27 5.26 1.56 -10.49
C PHE A 27 4.78 1.78 -9.05
N GLY A 28 5.42 2.70 -8.33
CA GLY A 28 4.98 3.07 -6.98
C GLY A 28 3.57 3.63 -6.99
N SER A 29 3.28 4.58 -7.89
CA SER A 29 1.93 5.14 -8.04
C SER A 29 0.90 4.10 -8.48
N MET A 30 1.25 3.18 -9.39
CA MET A 30 0.38 2.05 -9.76
C MET A 30 0.07 1.15 -8.57
N TYR A 31 1.08 0.83 -7.75
CA TYR A 31 0.87 0.06 -6.53
C TYR A 31 0.00 0.82 -5.54
N LEU A 32 0.25 2.11 -5.30
CA LEU A 32 -0.55 2.95 -4.40
C LEU A 32 -2.02 2.99 -4.82
N ALA A 33 -2.30 3.14 -6.12
CA ALA A 33 -3.65 3.12 -6.68
C ALA A 33 -4.37 1.81 -6.34
N GLN A 34 -3.68 0.67 -6.42
CA GLN A 34 -4.27 -0.64 -6.08
C GLN A 34 -4.33 -0.89 -4.56
N ALA A 35 -3.30 -0.50 -3.82
CA ALA A 35 -3.18 -0.71 -2.38
C ALA A 35 -4.33 -0.04 -1.62
N LYS A 36 -4.76 1.15 -2.07
CA LYS A 36 -5.94 1.87 -1.55
C LYS A 36 -7.23 1.02 -1.57
N HIS A 37 -7.34 0.11 -2.53
CA HIS A 37 -8.51 -0.74 -2.74
C HIS A 37 -8.30 -2.19 -2.28
N THR A 38 -7.23 -2.46 -1.52
CA THR A 38 -6.88 -3.81 -1.08
C THR A 38 -7.00 -3.90 0.45
N PRO A 39 -8.14 -4.35 1.00
CA PRO A 39 -8.31 -4.55 2.44
C PRO A 39 -7.21 -5.43 3.02
N GLY A 40 -6.72 -5.05 4.20
CA GLY A 40 -5.62 -5.76 4.87
C GLY A 40 -4.23 -5.26 4.48
N ILE A 41 -4.12 -4.33 3.54
CA ILE A 41 -2.90 -3.56 3.28
C ILE A 41 -3.02 -2.17 3.92
N HIS A 42 -1.96 -1.72 4.57
CA HIS A 42 -1.84 -0.37 5.11
C HIS A 42 -0.46 0.18 4.76
N VAL A 43 -0.40 1.15 3.84
CA VAL A 43 0.85 1.83 3.51
C VAL A 43 1.16 2.82 4.62
N THR A 44 2.22 2.57 5.38
CA THR A 44 2.59 3.35 6.56
C THR A 44 3.57 4.48 6.28
N GLY A 45 4.23 4.45 5.13
CA GLY A 45 5.22 5.45 4.76
C GLY A 45 5.65 5.32 3.31
N ILE A 46 5.98 6.46 2.72
CA ILE A 46 6.53 6.58 1.37
C ILE A 46 7.82 7.38 1.48
N ALA A 47 8.92 6.83 0.97
CA ALA A 47 10.19 7.52 0.80
C ALA A 47 10.41 7.80 -0.69
N ASP A 48 10.63 9.05 -1.06
CA ASP A 48 10.92 9.45 -2.45
C ASP A 48 11.94 10.59 -2.46
N LEU A 49 12.70 10.71 -3.54
CA LEU A 49 13.64 11.82 -3.74
C LEU A 49 12.90 13.15 -3.97
N ALA A 50 11.68 13.10 -4.49
CA ALA A 50 10.80 14.24 -4.71
C ALA A 50 9.49 14.07 -3.91
N PRO A 51 9.51 14.31 -2.58
CA PRO A 51 8.38 14.04 -1.69
C PRO A 51 7.11 14.81 -2.06
N ASP A 52 7.22 16.03 -2.59
CA ASP A 52 6.04 16.81 -2.98
C ASP A 52 5.34 16.22 -4.21
N ARG A 53 6.10 15.66 -5.16
CA ARG A 53 5.52 14.90 -6.28
C ARG A 53 4.85 13.62 -5.78
N ALA A 54 5.46 12.92 -4.82
CA ALA A 54 4.90 11.70 -4.25
C ALA A 54 3.55 11.95 -3.53
N LYS A 55 3.39 13.10 -2.85
CA LYS A 55 2.13 13.49 -2.20
C LYS A 55 0.97 13.74 -3.18
N ALA A 56 1.28 14.08 -4.43
CA ALA A 56 0.28 14.35 -5.46
C ALA A 56 -0.20 13.09 -6.22
N SER A 57 0.36 11.92 -5.90
CA SER A 57 0.05 10.63 -6.54
C SER A 57 -1.22 9.97 -5.99
#